data_AF-A0A1Y0VNE0-F1
#
_entry.id   AF-A0A1Y0VNE0-F1
#
_cell.length_a   1.000
_cell.length_b   1.000
_cell.length_c   1.000
_cell.angle_alpha   90.00
_cell.angle_beta   90.00
_cell.angle_gamma   90.00
#
_symmetry.space_group_name_H-M   'P 1'
#
loop_
_entity.id
_entity.type
_entity.pdbx_description
1 polymer ?
#
loop_
_entity_poly.entity_id
_entity_poly.type
_entity_poly.pdbx_seq_one_letter_code
_entity_poly.pdbx_strand_id
1 'polypeptide(L)'
;MKYTSIQKAFIKYIDDNTGTNMRVRVLTGQGGKTMKYSTRADIQDYLKQGYQLVSDNFVTGTTFDTDDRTDQIYEVHFKHGIESDFEKRNVKETVHYRYDNGQLARPIYQNVLNFERKVETDQVTKQRNYKNWQAVDGTSFKRVVSPYIKGYTAVPKLIDEITNINENHKNIEK
;
A
#
# COMPACT_ATOMS: atom_id res chain seq x y z
N MET A 1 41.93 -7.28 -47.50
CA MET A 1 41.24 -6.49 -46.45
C MET A 1 40.17 -7.38 -45.83
N LYS A 2 39.96 -7.33 -44.50
CA LYS A 2 38.84 -8.04 -43.84
C LYS A 2 37.74 -7.03 -43.54
N TYR A 3 36.52 -7.32 -43.97
CA TYR A 3 35.33 -6.53 -43.64
C TYR A 3 34.62 -7.20 -42.48
N THR A 4 34.30 -6.43 -41.44
CA THR A 4 33.53 -6.89 -40.27
C THR A 4 32.25 -6.08 -40.18
N SER A 5 31.12 -6.77 -40.00
CA SER A 5 29.83 -6.10 -39.81
C SER A 5 29.80 -5.36 -38.48
N ILE A 6 29.19 -4.17 -38.48
CA ILE A 6 28.82 -3.44 -37.27
C ILE A 6 27.39 -3.81 -36.96
N GLN A 7 27.18 -4.33 -35.76
CA GLN A 7 25.90 -4.77 -35.24
C GLN A 7 25.34 -3.75 -34.28
N LYS A 8 24.02 -3.84 -34.06
CA LYS A 8 23.28 -3.02 -33.12
C LYS A 8 22.46 -3.91 -32.19
N ALA A 9 22.44 -3.55 -30.91
CA ALA A 9 21.63 -4.20 -29.90
C ALA A 9 20.83 -3.16 -29.11
N PHE A 10 19.59 -3.50 -28.77
CA PHE A 10 18.69 -2.69 -27.96
C PHE A 10 18.52 -3.33 -26.59
N ILE A 11 18.75 -2.56 -25.53
CA ILE A 11 18.36 -2.93 -24.17
C ILE A 11 17.16 -2.06 -23.79
N LYS A 12 15.99 -2.67 -23.66
CA LYS A 12 14.74 -1.98 -23.32
C LYS A 12 14.41 -2.22 -21.85
N TYR A 13 14.16 -1.15 -21.12
CA TYR A 13 13.66 -1.16 -19.75
C TYR A 13 12.17 -0.88 -19.81
N ILE A 14 11.37 -1.86 -19.41
CA ILE A 14 9.92 -1.88 -19.62
C ILE A 14 9.22 -1.80 -18.26
N ASP A 15 8.24 -0.92 -18.17
CA ASP A 15 7.27 -0.90 -17.07
C ASP A 15 6.04 -1.73 -17.46
N ASP A 16 5.86 -2.86 -16.80
CA ASP A 16 4.76 -3.80 -17.02
C ASP A 16 3.41 -3.25 -16.56
N ASN A 17 3.39 -2.26 -15.65
CA ASN A 17 2.14 -1.64 -15.21
C ASN A 17 1.51 -0.79 -16.32
N THR A 18 2.33 -0.15 -17.15
CA THR A 18 1.88 0.74 -18.22
C THR A 18 2.13 0.20 -19.62
N GLY A 19 2.97 -0.83 -19.76
CA GLY A 19 3.46 -1.36 -21.04
C GLY A 19 4.46 -0.43 -21.76
N THR A 20 5.03 0.54 -21.05
CA THR A 20 5.88 1.56 -21.67
C THR A 20 7.37 1.23 -21.57
N ASN A 21 8.13 1.67 -22.58
CA ASN A 21 9.59 1.66 -22.50
C ASN A 21 10.05 2.87 -21.69
N MET A 22 10.44 2.66 -20.43
CA MET A 22 11.02 3.69 -19.57
C MET A 22 12.35 4.20 -20.14
N ARG A 23 13.12 3.30 -20.76
CA ARG A 23 14.41 3.61 -21.37
C ARG A 23 14.74 2.60 -22.46
N VAL A 24 15.37 3.07 -23.54
CA VAL A 24 16.00 2.22 -24.54
C VAL A 24 17.47 2.60 -24.65
N ARG A 25 18.37 1.62 -24.46
CA ARG A 25 19.80 1.76 -24.73
C ARG A 25 20.14 1.12 -26.05
N VAL A 26 20.86 1.85 -26.88
CA VAL A 26 21.38 1.34 -28.15
C VAL A 26 22.87 1.12 -28.01
N LEU A 27 23.31 -0.11 -28.22
CA LEU A 27 24.72 -0.48 -28.26
C LEU A 27 25.10 -0.79 -29.71
N THR A 28 26.28 -0.37 -30.14
CA THR A 28 26.83 -0.73 -31.44
C THR A 28 28.24 -1.27 -31.28
N GLY A 29 28.62 -2.20 -32.14
CA GLY A 29 29.95 -2.79 -32.10
C GLY A 29 30.18 -3.80 -33.21
N GLN A 30 31.42 -4.25 -33.35
CA GLN A 30 31.75 -5.27 -34.32
C GLN A 30 31.15 -6.63 -33.92
N GLY A 31 30.66 -7.39 -34.90
CA GLY A 31 30.15 -8.72 -34.67
C GLY A 31 31.16 -9.65 -33.98
N GLY A 32 30.68 -10.48 -33.05
CA GLY A 32 31.48 -11.35 -32.20
C GLY A 32 32.25 -10.65 -31.08
N LYS A 33 32.17 -9.32 -30.93
CA LYS A 33 32.76 -8.61 -29.79
C LYS A 33 31.79 -8.50 -28.63
N THR A 34 32.33 -8.57 -27.41
CA THR A 34 31.55 -8.40 -26.18
C THR A 34 30.94 -7.01 -26.08
N MET A 35 29.65 -6.95 -25.73
CA MET A 35 28.97 -5.73 -25.33
C MET A 35 29.47 -5.31 -23.95
N LYS A 36 30.20 -4.19 -23.87
CA LYS A 36 30.72 -3.64 -22.59
C LYS A 36 29.61 -2.91 -21.82
N TYR A 37 28.60 -3.66 -21.41
CA TYR A 37 27.41 -3.14 -20.73
C TYR A 37 26.95 -4.09 -19.63
N SER A 38 26.25 -3.55 -18.64
CA SER A 38 25.58 -4.30 -17.57
C SER A 38 24.32 -3.56 -17.16
N THR A 39 23.24 -4.30 -16.93
CA THR A 39 21.94 -3.80 -16.46
C THR A 39 21.94 -3.45 -14.97
N ARG A 40 22.96 -3.87 -14.21
CA ARG A 40 22.98 -3.79 -12.74
C ARG A 40 22.75 -2.39 -12.20
N ALA A 41 23.44 -1.38 -12.74
CA ALA A 41 23.30 0.00 -12.25
C ALA A 41 21.90 0.56 -12.53
N ASP A 42 21.42 0.38 -13.76
CA ASP A 42 20.08 0.83 -14.17
C ASP A 42 18.99 0.14 -13.33
N ILE A 43 19.10 -1.18 -13.10
CA ILE A 43 18.19 -1.93 -12.21
C ILE A 43 18.18 -1.31 -10.81
N GLN A 44 19.33 -1.05 -10.21
CA GLN A 44 19.40 -0.47 -8.86
C GLN A 44 18.75 0.92 -8.80
N ASP A 45 18.87 1.72 -9.85
CA ASP A 45 18.24 3.03 -9.90
C ASP A 45 16.72 2.94 -10.04
N TYR A 46 16.18 1.97 -10.78
CA TYR A 46 14.73 1.73 -10.82
C TYR A 46 14.19 1.19 -9.50
N LEU A 47 14.91 0.30 -8.82
CA LEU A 47 14.51 -0.19 -7.49
C LEU A 47 14.39 0.96 -6.48
N LYS A 48 15.32 1.92 -6.49
CA LYS A 48 15.26 3.13 -5.64
C LYS A 48 14.07 4.03 -5.97
N GLN A 49 13.60 4.02 -7.21
CA GLN A 49 12.42 4.77 -7.67
C GLN A 49 11.09 4.08 -7.29
N GLY A 50 11.14 2.90 -6.64
CA GLY A 50 9.95 2.18 -6.20
C GLY A 50 9.48 1.08 -7.15
N TYR A 51 10.25 0.76 -8.20
CA TYR A 51 9.99 -0.41 -9.03
C TYR A 51 10.48 -1.70 -8.36
N GLN A 52 9.98 -2.83 -8.86
CA GLN A 52 10.43 -4.18 -8.56
C GLN A 52 10.84 -4.85 -9.87
N LEU A 53 12.02 -5.48 -9.89
CA LEU A 53 12.47 -6.26 -11.04
C LEU A 53 11.56 -7.48 -11.23
N VAL A 54 11.09 -7.68 -12.46
CA VAL A 54 10.32 -8.85 -12.88
C VAL A 54 11.22 -9.83 -13.62
N SER A 55 11.95 -9.36 -14.63
CA SER A 55 12.91 -10.19 -15.38
C SER A 55 14.00 -9.34 -16.02
N ASP A 56 15.16 -9.97 -16.24
CA ASP A 56 16.28 -9.41 -17.01
C ASP A 56 16.81 -10.52 -17.92
N ASN A 57 16.71 -10.35 -19.24
CA ASN A 57 17.24 -11.32 -20.21
C ASN A 57 18.62 -10.93 -20.77
N PHE A 58 19.24 -9.84 -20.29
CA PHE A 58 20.58 -9.44 -20.69
C PHE A 58 21.64 -10.03 -19.74
N VAL A 59 22.52 -10.86 -20.29
CA VAL A 59 23.64 -11.43 -19.52
C VAL A 59 24.90 -10.59 -19.76
N THR A 60 25.56 -10.16 -18.67
CA THR A 60 26.84 -9.43 -18.79
C THR A 60 27.88 -10.33 -19.46
N GLY A 61 28.58 -9.80 -20.46
CA GLY A 61 29.53 -10.58 -21.28
C GLY A 61 28.96 -11.07 -22.61
N THR A 62 27.66 -10.88 -22.86
CA THR A 62 27.02 -11.14 -24.16
C THR A 62 27.75 -10.43 -25.30
N THR A 63 27.86 -11.08 -26.45
CA THR A 63 28.51 -10.54 -27.66
C THR A 63 27.50 -10.03 -28.67
N PHE A 64 27.91 -9.05 -29.46
CA PHE A 64 27.24 -8.76 -30.72
C PHE A 64 27.24 -10.03 -31.58
N ASP A 65 26.11 -10.35 -32.20
CA ASP A 65 26.03 -11.48 -33.13
C ASP A 65 26.72 -11.13 -34.46
N THR A 66 26.40 -11.84 -35.54
CA THR A 66 26.90 -11.52 -36.88
C THR A 66 25.78 -11.43 -37.91
N ASP A 67 24.51 -11.35 -37.50
CA ASP A 67 23.36 -11.28 -38.40
C ASP A 67 23.01 -9.81 -38.69
N ASP A 68 23.40 -9.33 -39.87
CA ASP A 68 23.15 -7.94 -40.30
C ASP A 68 21.70 -7.65 -40.71
N ARG A 69 20.81 -8.64 -40.64
CA ARG A 69 19.39 -8.50 -41.01
C ARG A 69 18.51 -8.19 -39.81
N THR A 70 18.97 -8.48 -38.59
CA THR A 70 18.15 -8.36 -37.37
C THR A 70 18.94 -7.77 -36.23
N ASP A 71 18.46 -6.66 -35.68
CA ASP A 71 19.04 -6.07 -34.48
C ASP A 71 18.70 -6.95 -33.25
N GLN A 72 19.67 -7.18 -32.37
CA GLN A 72 19.48 -7.94 -31.13
C GLN A 72 18.62 -7.13 -30.14
N ILE A 73 17.67 -7.77 -29.47
CA ILE A 73 16.79 -7.11 -28.49
C ILE A 73 16.87 -7.85 -27.16
N TYR A 74 17.13 -7.08 -26.11
CA TYR A 74 17.09 -7.50 -24.73
C TYR A 74 16.11 -6.62 -23.96
N GLU A 75 15.39 -7.23 -23.03
CA GLU A 75 14.29 -6.63 -22.29
C GLU A 75 14.49 -6.88 -20.79
N VAL A 76 14.36 -5.80 -20.03
CA VAL A 76 14.41 -5.77 -18.58
C VAL A 76 13.06 -5.26 -18.10
N HIS A 77 12.28 -6.14 -17.50
CA HIS A 77 10.91 -5.86 -17.09
C HIS A 77 10.86 -5.50 -15.61
N PHE A 78 10.06 -4.48 -15.32
CA PHE A 78 9.79 -4.01 -13.97
C PHE A 78 8.28 -3.87 -13.78
N LYS A 79 7.86 -3.99 -12.53
CA LYS A 79 6.52 -3.59 -12.09
C LYS A 79 6.64 -2.56 -10.97
N HIS A 80 5.57 -1.82 -10.71
CA HIS A 80 5.51 -0.94 -9.55
C HIS A 80 5.51 -1.75 -8.26
N GLY A 81 6.33 -1.32 -7.29
CA GLY A 81 6.24 -1.81 -5.92
C GLY A 81 4.96 -1.29 -5.25
N ILE A 82 4.29 -2.15 -4.49
CA ILE A 82 3.10 -1.78 -3.71
C ILE A 82 3.41 -1.95 -2.23
N GLU A 83 3.20 -0.89 -1.46
CA GLU A 83 3.25 -0.93 0.00
C GLU A 83 1.83 -0.98 0.57
N SER A 84 1.62 -1.73 1.65
CA SER A 84 0.32 -1.86 2.31
C SER A 84 0.40 -1.36 3.74
N ASP A 85 -0.58 -0.56 4.13
CA ASP A 85 -0.78 -0.06 5.49
C ASP A 85 -2.27 -0.11 5.87
N PHE A 86 -2.61 0.24 7.11
CA PHE A 86 -3.98 0.32 7.61
C PHE A 86 -4.29 1.71 8.17
N GLU A 87 -5.35 2.33 7.67
CA GLU A 87 -5.96 3.47 8.35
C GLU A 87 -6.93 2.96 9.41
N LYS A 88 -6.85 3.51 10.62
CA LYS A 88 -7.68 3.11 11.75
C LYS A 88 -8.50 4.29 12.26
N ARG A 89 -9.75 4.00 12.62
CA ARG A 89 -10.67 4.91 13.30
C ARG A 89 -11.35 4.19 14.45
N ASN A 90 -11.85 4.97 15.39
CA ASN A 90 -12.66 4.44 16.46
C ASN A 90 -13.79 5.40 16.82
N VAL A 91 -14.85 4.82 17.35
CA VAL A 91 -15.98 5.52 17.95
C VAL A 91 -16.01 5.09 19.41
N LYS A 92 -16.14 6.05 20.32
CA LYS A 92 -16.19 5.79 21.76
C LYS A 92 -17.59 6.08 22.31
N GLU A 93 -18.09 5.21 23.16
CA GLU A 93 -19.20 5.49 24.06
C GLU A 93 -18.63 5.73 25.47
N THR A 94 -18.98 6.87 26.06
CA THR A 94 -18.69 7.20 27.46
C THR A 94 -20.00 7.44 28.19
N VAL A 95 -20.17 6.81 29.35
CA VAL A 95 -21.32 7.01 30.24
C VAL A 95 -20.83 7.57 31.58
N HIS A 96 -21.36 8.73 31.95
CA HIS A 96 -21.06 9.42 33.21
C HIS A 96 -22.15 9.16 34.24
N TYR A 97 -21.83 8.43 35.30
CA TYR A 97 -22.74 8.28 36.44
C TYR A 97 -22.53 9.42 37.41
N ARG A 98 -23.51 10.32 37.55
CA ARG A 98 -23.42 11.51 38.40
C ARG A 98 -24.56 11.57 39.41
N TYR A 99 -24.26 12.12 40.59
CA TYR A 99 -25.28 12.63 41.50
C TYR A 99 -25.78 14.00 41.01
N ASP A 100 -26.89 14.48 41.59
CA ASP A 100 -27.49 15.79 41.25
C ASP A 100 -26.53 16.97 41.47
N ASN A 101 -25.56 16.83 42.38
CA ASN A 101 -24.51 17.83 42.62
C ASN A 101 -23.37 17.79 41.57
N GLY A 102 -23.47 16.94 40.55
CA GLY A 102 -22.50 16.80 39.46
C GLY A 102 -21.29 15.91 39.78
N GLN A 103 -21.11 15.47 41.02
CA GLN A 103 -20.04 14.56 41.40
C GLN A 103 -20.27 13.18 40.79
N LEU A 104 -19.18 12.49 40.40
CA LEU A 104 -19.26 11.12 39.96
C LEU A 104 -19.80 10.22 41.08
N ALA A 105 -20.90 9.54 40.78
CA ALA A 105 -21.49 8.53 41.64
C ALA A 105 -20.78 7.17 41.51
N ARG A 106 -20.20 6.90 40.34
CA ARG A 106 -19.40 5.72 40.01
C ARG A 106 -18.33 6.07 38.97
N PRO A 107 -17.32 5.20 38.77
CA PRO A 107 -16.40 5.32 37.64
C PRO A 107 -17.16 5.36 36.32
N ILE A 108 -16.66 6.14 35.36
CA ILE A 108 -17.20 6.21 34.00
C ILE A 108 -17.17 4.83 33.34
N TYR A 109 -18.21 4.51 32.58
CA TYR A 109 -18.19 3.35 31.68
C TYR A 109 -17.71 3.81 30.30
N GLN A 110 -16.83 3.03 29.68
CA GLN A 110 -16.34 3.30 28.34
C GLN A 110 -16.36 2.05 27.48
N ASN A 111 -16.75 2.22 26.23
CA ASN A 111 -16.64 1.20 25.21
C ASN A 111 -16.11 1.82 23.91
N VAL A 112 -15.40 1.04 23.10
CA VAL A 112 -14.77 1.49 21.87
C VAL A 112 -15.10 0.50 20.77
N LEU A 113 -15.60 1.01 19.64
CA LEU A 113 -15.66 0.26 18.39
C LEU A 113 -14.56 0.74 17.46
N ASN A 114 -13.79 -0.19 16.93
CA ASN A 114 -12.68 0.03 16.04
C ASN A 114 -13.05 -0.32 14.60
N PHE A 115 -12.60 0.53 13.69
CA PHE A 115 -12.75 0.36 12.26
C PHE A 115 -11.39 0.48 11.60
N GLU A 116 -11.13 -0.34 10.60
CA GLU A 116 -9.91 -0.25 9.81
C GLU A 116 -10.17 -0.42 8.31
N ARG A 117 -9.32 0.19 7.49
CA ARG A 117 -9.27 -0.07 6.06
C ARG A 117 -7.83 -0.23 5.59
N LYS A 118 -7.62 -1.19 4.68
CA LYS A 118 -6.33 -1.35 3.99
C LYS A 118 -6.10 -0.18 3.03
N VAL A 119 -4.89 0.36 3.05
CA VAL A 119 -4.42 1.39 2.12
C VAL A 119 -3.21 0.84 1.38
N GLU A 120 -3.32 0.80 0.05
CA GLU A 120 -2.23 0.36 -0.83
C GLU A 120 -1.62 1.59 -1.51
N THR A 121 -0.31 1.77 -1.40
CA THR A 121 0.42 2.88 -2.01
C THR A 121 1.33 2.36 -3.10
N ASP A 122 1.11 2.86 -4.32
CA ASP A 122 2.01 2.63 -5.46
C ASP A 122 3.30 3.43 -5.25
N GLN A 123 4.43 2.73 -5.20
CA GLN A 123 5.71 3.34 -4.84
C GLN A 123 6.34 4.17 -5.96
N VAL A 124 5.84 4.07 -7.20
CA VAL A 124 6.31 4.88 -8.34
C VAL A 124 5.45 6.13 -8.47
N THR A 125 4.14 5.97 -8.57
CA THR A 125 3.20 7.08 -8.81
C THR A 125 2.79 7.81 -7.53
N LYS A 126 3.07 7.21 -6.36
CA LYS A 126 2.62 7.67 -5.03
C LYS A 126 1.10 7.73 -4.86
N GLN A 127 0.34 7.14 -5.79
CA GLN A 127 -1.10 7.04 -5.69
C GLN A 127 -1.51 6.06 -4.58
N ARG A 128 -2.54 6.45 -3.83
CA ARG A 128 -3.10 5.63 -2.73
C ARG A 128 -4.45 5.06 -3.15
N ASN A 129 -4.59 3.76 -3.00
CA ASN A 129 -5.83 3.03 -3.18
C ASN A 129 -6.40 2.63 -1.82
N TYR A 130 -7.58 3.13 -1.49
CA TYR A 130 -8.24 2.87 -0.22
C TYR A 130 -9.28 1.78 -0.41
N LYS A 131 -9.17 0.69 0.36
CA LYS A 131 -10.23 -0.32 0.43
C LYS A 131 -11.38 0.17 1.31
N ASN A 132 -12.46 -0.61 1.30
CA ASN A 132 -13.61 -0.35 2.15
C ASN A 132 -13.25 -0.49 3.63
N TRP A 133 -13.89 0.33 4.47
CA TRP A 133 -13.84 0.18 5.92
C TRP A 133 -14.44 -1.15 6.35
N GLN A 134 -13.85 -1.73 7.38
CA GLN A 134 -14.31 -2.95 8.04
C GLN A 134 -14.40 -2.69 9.54
N ALA A 135 -15.48 -3.18 10.15
CA ALA A 135 -15.63 -3.19 11.60
C ALA A 135 -14.75 -4.30 12.18
N VAL A 136 -13.98 -3.98 13.21
CA VAL A 136 -13.06 -4.93 13.88
C VAL A 136 -13.78 -5.66 15.02
N ASP A 137 -14.57 -4.94 15.79
CA ASP A 137 -15.21 -5.39 17.04
C ASP A 137 -16.74 -5.19 17.05
N GLY A 138 -17.31 -4.86 15.88
CA GLY A 138 -18.75 -4.79 15.64
C GLY A 138 -19.24 -3.38 15.31
N THR A 139 -20.56 -3.25 15.22
CA THR A 139 -21.24 -2.02 14.79
C THR A 139 -22.34 -1.59 15.77
N SER A 140 -22.31 -2.12 17.01
CA SER A 140 -23.23 -1.71 18.05
C SER A 140 -22.59 -1.59 19.44
N PHE A 141 -23.04 -0.57 20.18
CA PHE A 141 -22.81 -0.49 21.62
C PHE A 141 -23.99 -1.12 22.34
N LYS A 142 -23.72 -2.20 23.06
CA LYS A 142 -24.75 -2.94 23.81
C LYS A 142 -25.38 -2.06 24.88
N ARG A 143 -26.61 -2.41 25.26
CA ARG A 143 -27.35 -1.79 26.37
C ARG A 143 -26.50 -1.74 27.65
N VAL A 144 -26.43 -0.58 28.28
CA VAL A 144 -25.71 -0.36 29.56
C VAL A 144 -26.73 -0.19 30.68
N VAL A 145 -26.66 -1.00 31.72
CA VAL A 145 -27.55 -0.89 32.89
C VAL A 145 -26.90 0.01 33.92
N SER A 146 -27.64 1.00 34.44
CA SER A 146 -27.13 1.90 35.46
C SER A 146 -26.85 1.14 36.76
N PRO A 147 -25.70 1.37 37.41
CA PRO A 147 -25.30 0.64 38.60
C PRO A 147 -26.23 0.96 39.78
N TYR A 148 -26.48 -0.05 40.61
CA TYR A 148 -27.21 0.13 41.85
C TYR A 148 -26.37 0.92 42.88
N ILE A 149 -27.00 1.89 43.52
CA ILE A 149 -26.46 2.67 44.63
C ILE A 149 -27.53 2.72 45.71
N LYS A 150 -27.22 2.21 46.91
CA LYS A 150 -28.19 2.13 48.02
C LYS A 150 -28.71 3.53 48.37
N GLY A 151 -30.03 3.68 48.40
CA GLY A 151 -30.70 4.96 48.71
C GLY A 151 -30.88 5.90 47.53
N TYR A 152 -30.40 5.53 46.33
CA TYR A 152 -30.52 6.33 45.11
C TYR A 152 -31.23 5.53 44.01
N THR A 153 -31.97 6.23 43.15
CA THR A 153 -32.56 5.66 41.94
C THR A 153 -31.94 6.34 40.73
N ALA A 154 -31.29 5.57 39.85
CA ALA A 154 -30.71 6.11 38.64
C ALA A 154 -31.78 6.53 37.63
N VAL A 155 -31.58 7.70 37.02
CA VAL A 155 -32.40 8.22 35.91
C VAL A 155 -31.44 8.67 34.80
N PRO A 156 -31.40 7.99 33.64
CA PRO A 156 -32.17 6.78 33.30
C PRO A 156 -31.64 5.52 34.02
N LYS A 157 -32.49 4.48 34.13
CA LYS A 157 -32.12 3.17 34.73
C LYS A 157 -31.20 2.34 33.83
N LEU A 158 -31.23 2.61 32.53
CA LEU A 158 -30.41 1.98 31.52
C LEU A 158 -30.25 2.94 30.35
N ILE A 159 -29.25 2.65 29.54
CA ILE A 159 -29.00 3.27 28.25
C ILE A 159 -29.22 2.18 27.21
N ASP A 160 -30.11 2.43 26.25
CA ASP A 160 -30.41 1.48 25.18
C ASP A 160 -29.22 1.24 24.24
N GLU A 161 -29.23 0.07 23.61
CA GLU A 161 -28.26 -0.29 22.59
C GLU A 161 -28.31 0.70 21.41
N ILE A 162 -27.13 1.04 20.89
CA ILE A 162 -26.99 1.84 19.68
C ILE A 162 -26.45 0.93 18.59
N THR A 163 -27.18 0.82 17.47
CA THR A 163 -26.81 -0.01 16.33
C THR A 163 -26.38 0.83 15.13
N ASN A 164 -25.88 0.17 14.08
CA ASN A 164 -25.46 0.80 12.81
C ASN A 164 -24.34 1.83 12.94
N ILE A 165 -23.47 1.65 13.94
CA ILE A 165 -22.28 2.48 14.12
C ILE A 165 -21.28 2.15 13.02
N ASN A 166 -20.73 3.20 12.42
CA ASN A 166 -19.71 3.14 11.38
C ASN A 166 -18.54 4.08 11.72
N GLU A 167 -17.51 4.07 10.89
CA GLU A 167 -16.24 4.78 11.09
C GLU A 167 -16.35 6.32 11.14
N ASN A 168 -17.47 6.88 10.69
CA ASN A 168 -17.71 8.33 10.65
C ASN A 168 -18.63 8.80 11.79
N HIS A 169 -19.12 7.89 12.64
CA HIS A 169 -19.90 8.29 13.79
C HIS A 169 -19.05 9.14 14.76
N LYS A 170 -19.67 10.16 15.34
CA LYS A 170 -19.07 10.91 16.44
C LYS A 170 -19.04 10.03 17.69
N ASN A 171 -18.10 10.32 18.59
CA ASN A 171 -18.14 9.77 19.94
C ASN A 171 -19.46 10.14 20.61
N ILE A 172 -19.94 9.22 21.45
CA ILE A 172 -21.20 9.29 22.15
C ILE A 172 -20.89 9.50 23.63
N GLU A 173 -21.45 10.57 24.19
CA GLU A 173 -21.35 10.91 25.61
C GLU A 173 -22.76 10.89 26.20
N LYS A 174 -22.93 10.18 27.32
CA LYS A 174 -24.21 9.97 28.00
C LYS A 174 -24.09 10.16 29.50
#